data_AF-A0A7V8FPR5-F1
#
_entry.id   AF-A0A7V8FPR5-F1
#
_cell.length_a   1.000
_cell.length_b   1.000
_cell.length_c   1.000
_cell.angle_alpha   90.00
_cell.angle_beta   90.00
_cell.angle_gamma   90.00
#
_symmetry.space_group_name_H-M   'P 1'
#
loop_
_entity.id
_entity.type
_entity.pdbx_description
1 polymer ?
#
loop_
_entity_poly.entity_id
_entity_poly.type
_entity_poly.pdbx_seq_one_letter_code
_entity_poly.pdbx_strand_id
1 'polypeptide(L)'
;MSRFIRLDIELTDKTAPKVPTIDPIETDGSIFLWDAAIASLEAVPANGVHMANQLLDLGQATTGTDTYFFATSNPSTPAASLFTEVTAKGGIHVLPSQVNQTGSNEAWRMASNSNLTAWLNSHPDKSLYVSVWRRITRAKVAGKISSTFHQAMNTTNYRWHMQGGTRLYPETITELRSTPAGSDELSSNVGQPSIRNGRVDGSQGTGVTSVSYPVELGSGTFGAWAGTALNSSPGMVIYRLYLEDLDQSGRTYEEVDAIDYALFQAAFAEGGKFHGDTWTDPATFP
;
A
#
# COMPACT_ATOMS: atom_id res chain seq x y z
N MET A 1 -4.86 36.71 1.97
CA MET A 1 -6.05 36.47 1.13
C MET A 1 -5.57 36.21 -0.29
N SER A 2 -5.38 34.95 -0.65
CA SER A 2 -5.01 34.56 -2.01
C SER A 2 -6.29 34.50 -2.84
N ARG A 3 -6.40 35.34 -3.88
CA ARG A 3 -7.53 35.31 -4.81
C ARG A 3 -7.20 34.29 -5.91
N PHE A 4 -7.99 33.24 -6.02
CA PHE A 4 -7.91 32.33 -7.17
C PHE A 4 -8.77 32.89 -8.31
N ILE A 5 -8.20 32.99 -9.51
CA ILE A 5 -8.95 33.30 -10.72
C ILE A 5 -9.45 31.98 -11.28
N ARG A 6 -10.77 31.79 -11.35
CA ARG A 6 -11.38 30.65 -12.04
C ARG A 6 -11.59 31.06 -13.50
N LEU A 7 -10.90 30.40 -14.41
CA LEU A 7 -11.04 30.63 -15.84
C LEU A 7 -12.04 29.60 -16.39
N ASP A 8 -13.16 30.06 -16.98
CA ASP A 8 -14.09 29.24 -17.77
C ASP A 8 -13.51 29.03 -19.18
N ILE A 9 -12.36 28.36 -19.25
CA ILE A 9 -11.70 28.02 -20.50
C ILE A 9 -11.25 26.58 -20.37
N GLU A 10 -11.59 25.75 -21.35
CA GLU A 10 -11.01 24.41 -21.48
C GLU A 10 -9.52 24.59 -21.77
N LEU A 11 -8.66 24.29 -20.80
CA LEU A 11 -7.21 24.33 -20.98
C LEU A 11 -6.80 23.15 -21.86
N THR A 12 -6.60 23.42 -23.15
CA THR A 12 -6.12 22.41 -24.12
C THR A 12 -4.61 22.16 -23.99
N ASP A 13 -3.90 23.00 -23.24
CA ASP A 13 -2.47 22.87 -22.98
C ASP A 13 -2.22 21.88 -21.84
N LYS A 14 -1.77 20.67 -22.19
CA LYS A 14 -1.40 19.62 -21.23
C LYS A 14 -0.20 19.98 -20.35
N THR A 15 0.52 21.06 -20.65
CA THR A 15 1.67 21.55 -19.88
C THR A 15 1.30 22.64 -18.87
N ALA A 16 0.03 23.08 -18.86
CA ALA A 16 -0.43 24.08 -17.90
C ALA A 16 -0.31 23.57 -16.45
N PRO A 17 0.13 24.40 -15.48
CA PRO A 17 0.17 24.02 -14.07
C PRO A 17 -1.21 23.61 -13.57
N LYS A 18 -1.35 22.35 -13.14
CA LYS A 18 -2.56 21.87 -12.48
C LYS A 18 -2.47 22.17 -10.98
N VAL A 19 -3.58 22.62 -10.40
CA VAL A 19 -3.68 22.80 -8.95
C VAL A 19 -4.19 21.48 -8.36
N PRO A 20 -3.40 20.80 -7.51
CA PRO A 20 -3.88 19.61 -6.83
C PRO A 20 -5.11 19.93 -6.00
N THR A 21 -6.12 19.06 -6.09
CA THR A 21 -7.42 19.19 -5.42
C THR A 21 -7.49 18.38 -4.14
N ILE A 22 -6.78 17.25 -4.07
CA ILE A 22 -6.78 16.31 -2.95
C ILE A 22 -5.37 16.13 -2.38
N ASP A 23 -4.40 15.74 -3.21
CA ASP A 23 -3.03 15.45 -2.77
C ASP A 23 -2.01 15.92 -3.82
N PRO A 24 -0.87 16.54 -3.43
CA PRO A 24 0.11 17.02 -4.38
C PRO A 24 0.69 15.97 -5.34
N ILE A 25 0.55 14.67 -5.05
CA ILE A 25 0.96 13.61 -5.97
C ILE A 25 0.02 13.40 -7.15
N GLU A 26 -1.22 13.90 -7.10
CA GLU A 26 -2.27 13.55 -8.07
C GLU A 26 -1.92 13.93 -9.52
N THR A 27 -2.38 13.11 -10.48
CA THR A 27 -2.15 13.27 -11.92
C THR A 27 -3.22 12.54 -12.74
N ASP A 28 -3.24 12.75 -14.05
CA ASP A 28 -4.16 12.08 -14.99
C ASP A 28 -3.93 10.56 -15.10
N GLY A 29 -2.80 10.06 -14.60
CA GLY A 29 -2.50 8.63 -14.46
C GLY A 29 -2.73 8.06 -13.05
N SER A 30 -3.24 8.84 -12.10
CA SER A 30 -3.50 8.35 -10.73
C SER A 30 -4.60 7.29 -10.75
N ILE A 31 -4.30 6.10 -10.23
CA ILE A 31 -5.23 4.96 -10.20
C ILE A 31 -5.93 4.88 -8.85
N PHE A 32 -5.16 5.00 -7.77
CA PHE A 32 -5.67 4.84 -6.41
C PHE A 32 -4.85 5.62 -5.40
N LEU A 33 -5.52 6.27 -4.45
CA LEU A 33 -4.94 6.81 -3.24
C LEU A 33 -5.82 6.47 -2.03
N TRP A 34 -5.19 5.92 -1.00
CA TRP A 34 -5.71 5.96 0.36
C TRP A 34 -4.65 6.56 1.26
N ASP A 35 -5.05 7.52 2.08
CA ASP A 35 -4.20 8.20 3.06
C ASP A 35 -4.98 8.36 4.37
N ALA A 36 -4.44 7.83 5.46
CA ALA A 36 -5.06 7.77 6.78
C ALA A 36 -5.47 9.15 7.34
N ALA A 37 -4.76 10.21 6.96
CA ALA A 37 -5.08 11.56 7.41
C ALA A 37 -6.27 12.18 6.67
N ILE A 38 -6.57 11.68 5.46
CA ILE A 38 -7.69 12.15 4.63
C ILE A 38 -8.91 11.24 4.84
N ALA A 39 -8.70 9.92 4.83
CA ALA A 39 -9.74 8.93 5.11
C ALA A 39 -9.76 8.62 6.61
N SER A 40 -10.23 9.56 7.42
CA SER A 40 -10.36 9.36 8.87
C SER A 40 -11.20 8.11 9.18
N LEU A 41 -10.64 7.23 10.01
CA LEU A 41 -11.29 6.00 10.45
C LEU A 41 -11.61 6.07 11.94
N GLU A 42 -12.83 5.71 12.34
CA GLU A 42 -13.19 5.59 13.77
C GLU A 42 -12.84 4.21 14.34
N ALA A 43 -12.77 3.20 13.47
CA ALA A 43 -12.43 1.82 13.81
C ALA A 43 -11.79 1.14 12.60
N VAL A 44 -11.13 0.00 12.84
CA VAL A 44 -10.59 -0.81 11.76
C VAL A 44 -11.76 -1.30 10.90
N PRO A 45 -11.76 -1.06 9.57
CA PRO A 45 -12.88 -1.46 8.74
C PRO A 45 -13.08 -2.98 8.78
N ALA A 46 -14.34 -3.39 8.96
CA ALA A 46 -14.73 -4.79 8.99
C ALA A 46 -14.55 -5.45 7.61
N ASN A 47 -14.52 -6.78 7.59
CA ASN A 47 -14.40 -7.55 6.36
C ASN A 47 -15.50 -7.16 5.34
N GLY A 48 -15.09 -6.84 4.11
CA GLY A 48 -15.96 -6.41 3.03
C GLY A 48 -16.27 -4.91 3.00
N VAL A 49 -15.81 -4.13 3.97
CA VAL A 49 -16.01 -2.67 3.97
C VAL A 49 -15.14 -2.02 2.90
N HIS A 50 -15.75 -1.13 2.10
CA HIS A 50 -15.07 -0.35 1.07
C HIS A 50 -14.17 0.70 1.71
N MET A 51 -12.91 0.75 1.26
CA MET A 51 -11.99 1.85 1.53
C MET A 51 -11.95 2.73 0.29
N ALA A 52 -12.47 3.94 0.46
CA ALA A 52 -12.63 4.89 -0.63
C ALA A 52 -11.29 5.24 -1.26
N ASN A 53 -11.28 5.27 -2.60
CA ASN A 53 -10.22 5.90 -3.37
C ASN A 53 -10.39 7.41 -3.31
N GLN A 54 -9.43 8.11 -2.71
CA GLN A 54 -9.44 9.57 -2.59
C GLN A 54 -9.26 10.27 -3.94
N LEU A 55 -8.79 9.54 -4.95
CA LEU A 55 -8.63 9.99 -6.34
C LEU A 55 -9.59 9.22 -7.26
N LEU A 56 -10.82 8.92 -6.82
CA LEU A 56 -11.78 8.08 -7.58
C LEU A 56 -11.99 8.58 -9.01
N ASP A 57 -12.19 9.88 -9.20
CA ASP A 57 -12.45 10.46 -10.53
C ASP A 57 -11.24 10.27 -11.48
N LEU A 58 -10.02 10.46 -10.97
CA LEU A 58 -8.78 10.21 -11.74
C LEU A 58 -8.58 8.72 -11.99
N GLY A 59 -8.89 7.88 -11.01
CA GLY A 59 -8.83 6.42 -11.12
C GLY A 59 -9.81 5.89 -12.18
N GLN A 60 -11.03 6.41 -12.20
CA GLN A 60 -12.03 6.11 -13.22
C GLN A 60 -11.60 6.62 -14.60
N ALA A 61 -11.03 7.82 -14.68
CA ALA A 61 -10.51 8.36 -15.95
C ALA A 61 -9.35 7.52 -16.50
N THR A 62 -8.48 7.00 -15.62
CA THR A 62 -7.33 6.16 -15.99
C THR A 62 -7.77 4.74 -16.40
N THR A 63 -8.69 4.14 -15.63
CA THR A 63 -9.00 2.71 -15.75
C THR A 63 -10.32 2.40 -16.47
N GLY A 64 -11.16 3.41 -16.68
CA GLY A 64 -12.51 3.27 -17.23
C GLY A 64 -13.52 2.66 -16.24
N THR A 65 -13.16 2.51 -14.96
CA THR A 65 -13.99 1.84 -13.95
C THR A 65 -13.67 2.31 -12.53
N ASP A 66 -14.58 2.07 -11.59
CA ASP A 66 -14.36 2.38 -10.18
C ASP A 66 -13.21 1.52 -9.64
N THR A 67 -12.18 2.18 -9.13
CA THR A 67 -11.06 1.54 -8.42
C THR A 67 -11.18 1.82 -6.94
N TYR A 68 -11.16 0.76 -6.13
CA TYR A 68 -11.15 0.87 -4.67
C TYR A 68 -10.61 -0.40 -4.05
N PHE A 69 -10.36 -0.37 -2.74
CA PHE A 69 -9.94 -1.52 -1.97
C PHE A 69 -11.01 -1.89 -0.95
N PHE A 70 -11.05 -3.16 -0.55
CA PHE A 70 -11.86 -3.66 0.56
C PHE A 70 -10.96 -4.00 1.73
N ALA A 71 -11.43 -3.76 2.95
CA ALA A 71 -10.86 -4.43 4.10
C ALA A 71 -11.21 -5.92 4.04
N THR A 72 -10.20 -6.76 4.19
CA THR A 72 -10.31 -8.22 4.13
C THR A 72 -9.71 -8.80 5.39
N SER A 73 -10.50 -9.62 6.08
CA SER A 73 -10.05 -10.43 7.22
C SER A 73 -10.85 -11.72 7.26
N ASN A 74 -10.24 -12.80 7.76
CA ASN A 74 -10.98 -14.03 7.98
C ASN A 74 -11.85 -13.84 9.26
N PRO A 75 -13.19 -13.89 9.15
CA PRO A 75 -14.06 -13.66 10.31
C PRO A 75 -13.91 -14.75 11.39
N SER A 76 -13.32 -15.89 11.04
CA SER A 76 -13.00 -16.98 11.97
C SER A 76 -11.62 -16.86 12.61
N THR A 77 -10.87 -15.77 12.35
CA THR A 77 -9.55 -15.57 12.97
C THR A 77 -9.71 -15.43 14.49
N PRO A 78 -9.05 -16.29 15.30
CA PRO A 78 -9.09 -16.15 16.75
C PRO A 78 -8.49 -14.81 17.19
N ALA A 79 -9.07 -14.19 18.22
CA ALA A 79 -8.57 -12.92 18.77
C ALA A 79 -7.11 -13.03 19.26
N ALA A 80 -6.64 -14.23 19.61
CA ALA A 80 -5.26 -14.48 19.99
C ALA A 80 -4.28 -14.55 18.81
N SER A 81 -4.77 -14.65 17.57
CA SER A 81 -3.98 -14.80 16.34
C SER A 81 -3.78 -13.49 15.59
N LEU A 82 -4.65 -12.50 15.80
CA LEU A 82 -4.59 -11.20 15.14
C LEU A 82 -5.17 -10.10 16.02
N PHE A 83 -4.39 -9.04 16.23
CA PHE A 83 -4.85 -7.79 16.82
C PHE A 83 -4.86 -6.68 15.77
N THR A 84 -5.88 -5.84 15.80
CA THR A 84 -5.99 -4.68 14.91
C THR A 84 -6.59 -3.48 15.65
N GLU A 85 -6.10 -2.28 15.36
CA GLU A 85 -6.65 -1.03 15.87
C GLU A 85 -6.44 0.13 14.87
N VAL A 86 -7.15 1.23 15.09
CA VAL A 86 -6.82 2.52 14.45
C VAL A 86 -5.94 3.30 15.43
N THR A 87 -4.80 3.80 14.94
CA THR A 87 -3.86 4.57 15.76
C THR A 87 -4.38 5.97 16.07
N ALA A 88 -3.71 6.68 16.98
CA ALA A 88 -4.08 8.05 17.33
C ALA A 88 -4.06 9.04 16.14
N LYS A 89 -3.33 8.71 15.06
CA LYS A 89 -3.28 9.48 13.81
C LYS A 89 -4.02 8.81 12.64
N GLY A 90 -4.91 7.87 12.92
CA GLY A 90 -5.80 7.26 11.91
C GLY A 90 -5.19 6.12 11.11
N GLY A 91 -3.93 5.75 11.35
CA GLY A 91 -3.30 4.63 10.69
C GLY A 91 -3.92 3.30 11.11
N ILE A 92 -3.84 2.29 10.25
CA ILE A 92 -4.36 0.95 10.59
C ILE A 92 -3.20 0.11 11.12
N HIS A 93 -3.22 -0.18 12.42
CA HIS A 93 -2.24 -1.07 13.05
C HIS A 93 -2.74 -2.52 12.94
N VAL A 94 -1.92 -3.37 12.35
CA VAL A 94 -2.14 -4.81 12.21
C VAL A 94 -1.01 -5.54 12.91
N LEU A 95 -1.35 -6.38 13.89
CA LEU A 95 -0.41 -7.13 14.70
C LEU A 95 -0.79 -8.60 14.71
N PRO A 96 -0.28 -9.40 13.74
CA PRO A 96 -0.50 -10.83 13.72
C PRO A 96 0.36 -11.53 14.76
N SER A 97 -0.15 -12.59 15.38
CA SER A 97 0.59 -13.33 16.41
C SER A 97 1.79 -14.05 15.83
N GLN A 98 2.89 -14.10 16.60
CA GLN A 98 4.07 -14.89 16.24
C GLN A 98 4.12 -16.24 16.98
N VAL A 99 3.04 -16.59 17.67
CA VAL A 99 2.88 -17.88 18.38
C VAL A 99 1.58 -18.58 17.99
N ASN A 100 0.47 -17.84 17.90
CA ASN A 100 -0.89 -18.39 17.75
C ASN A 100 -1.45 -18.29 16.32
N GLN A 101 -0.67 -17.80 15.37
CA GLN A 101 -1.08 -17.70 13.98
C GLN A 101 -0.89 -19.05 13.28
N THR A 102 -1.91 -19.89 13.39
CA THR A 102 -1.88 -21.31 12.97
C THR A 102 -2.71 -21.58 11.72
N GLY A 103 -3.59 -20.66 11.35
CA GLY A 103 -4.44 -20.75 10.17
C GLY A 103 -3.87 -20.00 8.96
N SER A 104 -4.26 -20.46 7.78
CA SER A 104 -4.15 -19.66 6.55
C SER A 104 -5.20 -18.54 6.55
N ASN A 105 -4.87 -17.39 5.96
CA ASN A 105 -5.74 -16.21 5.92
C ASN A 105 -6.03 -15.57 7.30
N GLU A 106 -5.18 -15.80 8.30
CA GLU A 106 -5.24 -15.09 9.59
C GLU A 106 -4.51 -13.76 9.47
N ALA A 107 -5.14 -12.83 8.77
CA ALA A 107 -4.57 -11.53 8.43
C ALA A 107 -5.67 -10.47 8.40
N TRP A 108 -5.25 -9.20 8.53
CA TRP A 108 -6.02 -8.07 8.05
C TRP A 108 -5.26 -7.44 6.89
N ARG A 109 -5.99 -7.12 5.80
CA ARG A 109 -5.42 -6.53 4.60
C ARG A 109 -6.41 -5.68 3.83
N MET A 110 -5.89 -4.71 3.10
CA MET A 110 -6.55 -4.05 1.99
C MET A 110 -6.44 -4.96 0.76
N ALA A 111 -7.55 -5.24 0.07
CA ALA A 111 -7.55 -5.99 -1.20
C ALA A 111 -8.25 -5.19 -2.30
N SER A 112 -7.63 -5.02 -3.46
CA SER A 112 -8.25 -4.29 -4.59
C SER A 112 -9.55 -4.96 -5.04
N ASN A 113 -10.48 -4.16 -5.54
CA ASN A 113 -11.67 -4.68 -6.18
C ASN A 113 -11.35 -5.41 -7.49
N SER A 114 -12.28 -6.25 -7.94
CA SER A 114 -12.11 -7.05 -9.17
C SER A 114 -11.88 -6.20 -10.41
N ASN A 115 -12.39 -4.97 -10.45
CA ASN A 115 -12.23 -4.08 -11.60
C ASN A 115 -10.80 -3.58 -11.73
N LEU A 116 -10.18 -3.11 -10.62
CA LEU A 116 -8.77 -2.74 -10.63
C LEU A 116 -7.90 -3.95 -10.97
N THR A 117 -8.18 -5.12 -10.40
CA THR A 117 -7.43 -6.35 -10.71
C THR A 117 -7.57 -6.75 -12.19
N ALA A 118 -8.77 -6.65 -12.76
CA ALA A 118 -9.02 -6.93 -14.18
C ALA A 118 -8.25 -5.96 -15.08
N TRP A 119 -8.29 -4.66 -14.77
CA TRP A 119 -7.58 -3.64 -15.52
C TRP A 119 -6.06 -3.88 -15.49
N LEU A 120 -5.51 -4.19 -14.32
CA LEU A 120 -4.09 -4.54 -14.19
C LEU A 120 -3.74 -5.75 -15.06
N ASN A 121 -4.55 -6.81 -15.02
CA ASN A 121 -4.28 -8.04 -15.78
C ASN A 121 -4.41 -7.83 -17.30
N SER A 122 -5.27 -6.91 -17.76
CA SER A 122 -5.42 -6.59 -19.19
C SER A 122 -4.38 -5.60 -19.71
N HIS A 123 -3.60 -4.97 -18.81
CA HIS A 123 -2.57 -4.00 -19.14
C HIS A 123 -1.21 -4.41 -18.55
N PRO A 124 -0.66 -5.58 -18.94
CA PRO A 124 0.63 -6.06 -18.44
C PRO A 124 1.81 -5.21 -18.94
N ASP A 125 1.61 -4.46 -20.02
CA ASP A 125 2.57 -3.59 -20.70
C ASP A 125 2.79 -2.25 -20.01
N LYS A 126 1.91 -1.87 -19.08
CA LYS A 126 1.97 -0.58 -18.39
C LYS A 126 3.09 -0.51 -17.36
N SER A 127 3.77 0.63 -17.35
CA SER A 127 4.67 1.05 -16.28
C SER A 127 3.88 1.61 -15.10
N LEU A 128 3.90 0.91 -13.98
CA LEU A 128 3.16 1.31 -12.78
C LEU A 128 4.08 1.86 -11.70
N TYR A 129 3.69 2.95 -11.06
CA TYR A 129 4.26 3.35 -9.77
C TYR A 129 3.38 2.81 -8.65
N VAL A 130 3.99 2.06 -7.73
CA VAL A 130 3.32 1.57 -6.52
C VAL A 130 4.05 2.06 -5.28
N SER A 131 3.32 2.56 -4.30
CA SER A 131 3.89 3.07 -3.05
C SER A 131 3.05 2.74 -1.84
N VAL A 132 3.74 2.39 -0.75
CA VAL A 132 3.15 2.25 0.58
C VAL A 132 3.96 3.03 1.61
N TRP A 133 3.25 3.74 2.48
CA TRP A 133 3.81 4.31 3.70
C TRP A 133 3.34 3.50 4.90
N ARG A 134 4.29 3.07 5.71
CA ARG A 134 4.04 2.20 6.87
C ARG A 134 5.01 2.47 8.01
N ARG A 135 4.76 1.86 9.16
CA ARG A 135 5.72 1.80 10.27
C ARG A 135 5.70 0.40 10.85
N ILE A 136 6.85 -0.24 10.94
CA ILE A 136 6.95 -1.57 11.55
C ILE A 136 6.88 -1.40 13.07
N THR A 137 5.91 -2.05 13.71
CA THR A 137 5.70 -1.99 15.17
C THR A 137 6.29 -3.21 15.85
N ARG A 138 6.37 -4.33 15.13
CA ARG A 138 7.07 -5.55 15.58
C ARG A 138 7.80 -6.18 14.40
N ALA A 139 9.07 -6.51 14.59
CA ALA A 139 9.86 -7.19 13.58
C ALA A 139 9.25 -8.55 13.23
N LYS A 140 9.46 -9.00 12.00
CA LYS A 140 9.15 -10.38 11.62
C LYS A 140 10.04 -11.37 12.40
N VAL A 141 9.63 -12.62 12.48
CA VAL A 141 10.49 -13.67 13.05
C VAL A 141 11.73 -13.88 12.17
N ALA A 142 12.91 -13.88 12.79
CA ALA A 142 14.18 -14.04 12.10
C ALA A 142 14.23 -15.34 11.27
N GLY A 143 14.79 -15.26 10.05
CA GLY A 143 14.90 -16.40 9.14
C GLY A 143 13.59 -16.85 8.49
N LYS A 144 12.46 -16.19 8.78
CA LYS A 144 11.17 -16.50 8.16
C LYS A 144 10.80 -15.53 7.04
N ILE A 145 9.91 -15.99 6.17
CA ILE A 145 9.38 -15.21 5.05
C ILE A 145 8.05 -14.58 5.46
N SER A 146 7.80 -13.38 4.95
CA SER A 146 6.59 -12.59 5.07
C SER A 146 6.40 -11.85 3.76
N SER A 147 5.16 -11.68 3.30
CA SER A 147 4.85 -10.75 2.22
C SER A 147 3.68 -9.88 2.61
N THR A 148 3.90 -8.58 2.58
CA THR A 148 3.01 -7.58 3.19
C THR A 148 2.36 -6.68 2.16
N PHE A 149 2.86 -6.67 0.93
CA PHE A 149 2.25 -5.96 -0.20
C PHE A 149 2.54 -6.72 -1.51
N HIS A 150 1.53 -7.14 -2.26
CA HIS A 150 1.73 -7.88 -3.50
C HIS A 150 0.51 -7.91 -4.42
N GLN A 151 0.75 -8.27 -5.67
CA GLN A 151 -0.26 -8.83 -6.57
C GLN A 151 0.31 -10.15 -7.12
N ALA A 152 -0.18 -11.29 -6.60
CA ALA A 152 0.45 -12.59 -6.85
C ALA A 152 -0.57 -13.74 -6.87
N MET A 153 -0.44 -14.64 -7.84
CA MET A 153 -1.19 -15.91 -7.84
C MET A 153 -0.46 -16.99 -7.05
N ASN A 154 0.86 -17.01 -7.17
CA ASN A 154 1.76 -17.92 -6.47
C ASN A 154 3.18 -17.32 -6.47
N THR A 155 4.13 -18.01 -5.85
CA THR A 155 5.53 -17.56 -5.73
C THR A 155 6.31 -17.55 -7.06
N THR A 156 5.70 -18.00 -8.16
CA THR A 156 6.32 -18.03 -9.50
C THR A 156 5.59 -17.11 -10.49
N ASN A 157 4.35 -16.71 -10.19
CA ASN A 157 3.50 -15.91 -11.06
C ASN A 157 2.90 -14.76 -10.26
N TYR A 158 3.53 -13.59 -10.41
CA TYR A 158 3.18 -12.37 -9.70
C TYR A 158 3.54 -11.16 -10.55
N ARG A 159 2.84 -10.05 -10.32
CA ARG A 159 3.20 -8.76 -10.92
C ARG A 159 4.24 -8.06 -10.06
N TRP A 160 3.95 -7.96 -8.76
CA TRP A 160 4.95 -7.60 -7.77
C TRP A 160 4.71 -8.26 -6.42
N HIS A 161 5.74 -8.27 -5.58
CA HIS A 161 5.59 -8.50 -4.15
C HIS A 161 6.69 -7.84 -3.33
N MET A 162 6.38 -7.48 -2.09
CA MET A 162 7.36 -7.15 -1.06
C MET A 162 7.57 -8.37 -0.19
N GLN A 163 8.80 -8.90 -0.14
CA GLN A 163 9.15 -10.05 0.70
C GLN A 163 10.13 -9.66 1.80
N GLY A 164 9.80 -9.96 3.06
CA GLY A 164 10.70 -9.75 4.19
C GLY A 164 11.16 -8.30 4.35
N GLY A 165 10.33 -7.33 3.98
CA GLY A 165 10.61 -5.90 4.10
C GLY A 165 11.67 -5.31 3.18
N THR A 166 12.30 -6.11 2.30
CA THR A 166 13.49 -5.68 1.55
C THR A 166 13.15 -4.80 0.34
N ARG A 167 12.40 -5.35 -0.62
CA ARG A 167 12.23 -4.76 -1.95
C ARG A 167 10.94 -5.25 -2.59
N LEU A 168 10.40 -4.45 -3.52
CA LEU A 168 9.46 -4.91 -4.53
C LEU A 168 10.20 -5.80 -5.54
N TYR A 169 9.69 -7.00 -5.76
CA TYR A 169 10.13 -7.97 -6.75
C TYR A 169 9.13 -8.01 -7.91
N PRO A 170 9.48 -8.41 -9.15
CA PRO A 170 10.69 -9.16 -9.54
C PRO A 170 11.99 -8.36 -9.44
N GLU A 171 13.15 -9.03 -9.40
CA GLU A 171 14.48 -8.37 -9.31
C GLU A 171 14.77 -7.40 -10.47
N THR A 172 13.98 -7.49 -11.55
CA THR A 172 14.02 -6.56 -12.68
C THR A 172 13.52 -5.16 -12.33
N ILE A 173 12.83 -4.96 -11.19
CA ILE A 173 12.47 -3.63 -10.70
C ILE A 173 13.75 -2.92 -10.25
N THR A 174 14.34 -2.09 -11.10
CA THR A 174 15.58 -1.34 -10.79
C THR A 174 15.32 0.00 -10.14
N GLU A 175 14.17 0.59 -10.41
CA GLU A 175 13.73 1.92 -9.95
C GLU A 175 12.86 1.76 -8.71
N LEU A 176 13.44 2.04 -7.53
CA LEU A 176 12.75 1.89 -6.24
C LEU A 176 13.33 2.74 -5.13
N ARG A 177 12.50 2.96 -4.11
CA ARG A 177 12.89 3.51 -2.83
C ARG A 177 12.55 2.56 -1.69
N SER A 178 13.52 2.45 -0.80
CA SER A 178 13.38 1.77 0.49
C SER A 178 14.01 2.68 1.55
N THR A 179 13.18 3.27 2.41
CA THR A 179 13.61 4.08 3.55
C THR A 179 12.93 3.57 4.82
N PRO A 180 13.66 3.20 5.89
CA PRO A 180 15.11 3.03 5.94
C PRO A 180 15.60 2.02 4.88
N ALA A 181 16.83 2.16 4.41
CA ALA A 181 17.40 1.27 3.41
C ALA A 181 17.46 -0.19 3.93
N GLY A 182 17.22 -1.16 3.05
CA GLY A 182 17.19 -2.59 3.38
C GLY A 182 15.82 -3.07 3.89
N SER A 183 15.82 -4.12 4.71
CA SER A 183 14.60 -4.72 5.25
C SER A 183 14.04 -3.89 6.41
N ASP A 184 12.85 -3.30 6.28
CA ASP A 184 12.19 -2.61 7.40
C ASP A 184 11.60 -3.57 8.43
N GLU A 185 11.39 -4.84 8.08
CA GLU A 185 10.82 -5.86 8.97
C GLU A 185 11.84 -6.42 9.99
N LEU A 186 13.05 -5.85 10.05
CA LEU A 186 14.09 -6.17 11.03
C LEU A 186 13.88 -5.42 12.35
N SER A 187 14.40 -6.00 13.44
CA SER A 187 14.35 -5.39 14.79
C SER A 187 14.97 -3.99 14.84
N SER A 188 16.00 -3.72 14.05
CA SER A 188 16.67 -2.40 13.97
C SER A 188 15.77 -1.30 13.40
N ASN A 189 14.70 -1.65 12.70
CA ASN A 189 13.80 -0.71 12.03
C ASN A 189 12.42 -0.63 12.70
N VAL A 190 12.21 -1.33 13.82
CA VAL A 190 10.99 -1.20 14.62
C VAL A 190 10.83 0.23 15.12
N GLY A 191 9.63 0.78 14.95
CA GLY A 191 9.27 2.16 15.29
C GLY A 191 9.63 3.19 14.22
N GLN A 192 10.44 2.84 13.22
CA GLN A 192 10.84 3.79 12.18
C GLN A 192 9.74 3.94 11.12
N PRO A 193 9.37 5.19 10.73
CA PRO A 193 8.52 5.39 9.57
C PRO A 193 9.22 4.87 8.32
N SER A 194 8.45 4.27 7.43
CA SER A 194 8.96 3.58 6.24
C SER A 194 8.15 3.94 5.01
N ILE A 195 8.85 4.20 3.91
CA ILE A 195 8.29 4.28 2.56
C ILE A 195 8.91 3.19 1.71
N ARG A 196 8.06 2.50 0.96
CA ARG A 196 8.44 1.46 0.00
C ARG A 196 7.70 1.73 -1.28
N ASN A 197 8.43 2.14 -2.30
CA ASN A 197 7.87 2.40 -3.61
C ASN A 197 8.75 1.81 -4.71
N GLY A 198 8.21 1.71 -5.91
CA GLY A 198 8.96 1.25 -7.07
C GLY A 198 8.14 1.33 -8.34
N ARG A 199 8.86 1.29 -9.46
CA ARG A 199 8.28 1.10 -10.78
C ARG A 199 8.12 -0.39 -11.07
N VAL A 200 6.96 -0.79 -11.56
CA VAL A 200 6.65 -2.15 -11.96
C VAL A 200 6.40 -2.19 -13.46
N ASP A 201 7.35 -2.77 -14.20
CA ASP A 201 7.26 -3.00 -15.64
C ASP A 201 7.10 -4.50 -15.90
N GLY A 202 5.89 -4.93 -16.26
CA GLY A 202 5.61 -6.33 -16.54
C GLY A 202 5.40 -7.20 -15.30
N SER A 203 5.70 -8.49 -15.42
CA SER A 203 5.41 -9.51 -14.40
C SER A 203 6.43 -10.65 -14.40
N GLN A 204 6.54 -11.36 -13.29
CA GLN A 204 7.28 -12.62 -13.19
C GLN A 204 6.43 -13.79 -13.73
N GLY A 205 7.07 -14.68 -14.49
CA GLY A 205 6.40 -15.86 -15.05
C GLY A 205 5.31 -15.45 -16.04
N THR A 206 4.10 -16.02 -15.88
CA THR A 206 2.92 -15.62 -16.66
C THR A 206 2.20 -14.39 -16.10
N GLY A 207 2.69 -13.83 -15.00
CA GLY A 207 2.01 -12.76 -14.26
C GLY A 207 0.71 -13.21 -13.60
N VAL A 208 -0.15 -12.25 -13.28
CA VAL A 208 -1.47 -12.52 -12.69
C VAL A 208 -2.52 -12.52 -13.79
N THR A 209 -3.24 -13.63 -13.95
CA THR A 209 -4.22 -13.81 -15.04
C THR A 209 -5.66 -13.93 -14.56
N SER A 210 -5.89 -14.12 -13.27
CA SER A 210 -7.23 -14.20 -12.66
C SER A 210 -7.51 -13.01 -11.76
N VAL A 211 -8.74 -12.52 -11.81
CA VAL A 211 -9.25 -11.45 -10.93
C VAL A 211 -9.37 -11.88 -9.47
N SER A 212 -9.27 -13.18 -9.17
CA SER A 212 -9.27 -13.73 -7.81
C SER A 212 -7.99 -13.42 -7.02
N TYR A 213 -6.98 -12.83 -7.64
CA TYR A 213 -5.71 -12.48 -7.03
C TYR A 213 -5.52 -10.95 -7.05
N PRO A 214 -6.15 -10.25 -6.10
CA PRO A 214 -6.11 -8.80 -6.05
C PRO A 214 -4.73 -8.28 -5.68
N VAL A 215 -4.58 -6.96 -5.76
CA VAL A 215 -3.52 -6.25 -5.04
C VAL A 215 -3.85 -6.31 -3.56
N GLU A 216 -2.95 -6.83 -2.74
CA GLU A 216 -3.14 -7.02 -1.31
C GLU A 216 -2.05 -6.27 -0.53
N LEU A 217 -2.45 -5.47 0.47
CA LEU A 217 -1.57 -4.77 1.42
C LEU A 217 -2.04 -5.06 2.85
N GLY A 218 -1.19 -5.64 3.69
CA GLY A 218 -1.58 -5.97 5.06
C GLY A 218 -0.49 -6.69 5.83
N SER A 219 -0.88 -7.30 6.95
CA SER A 219 -0.02 -8.19 7.70
C SER A 219 -0.74 -9.45 8.17
N GLY A 220 0.02 -10.55 8.24
CA GLY A 220 -0.43 -11.86 8.65
C GLY A 220 -0.26 -12.91 7.55
N THR A 221 -0.96 -14.03 7.67
CA THR A 221 -0.86 -15.13 6.71
C THR A 221 -1.85 -14.92 5.57
N PHE A 222 -1.43 -14.38 4.43
CA PHE A 222 -2.33 -14.21 3.27
C PHE A 222 -1.61 -14.34 1.92
N GLY A 223 -2.41 -14.41 0.86
CA GLY A 223 -1.95 -14.49 -0.52
C GLY A 223 -1.04 -15.69 -0.80
N ALA A 224 -0.15 -15.53 -1.78
CA ALA A 224 0.75 -16.59 -2.25
C ALA A 224 1.76 -17.08 -1.19
N TRP A 225 1.99 -16.32 -0.11
CA TRP A 225 2.96 -16.66 0.93
C TRP A 225 2.33 -17.14 2.24
N ALA A 226 0.99 -17.27 2.31
CA ALA A 226 0.27 -17.60 3.55
C ALA A 226 0.86 -18.79 4.31
N GLY A 227 1.23 -19.88 3.61
CA GLY A 227 1.78 -21.09 4.24
C GLY A 227 3.20 -20.93 4.81
N THR A 228 3.98 -19.98 4.31
CA THR A 228 5.34 -19.69 4.82
C THR A 228 5.36 -18.55 5.85
N ALA A 229 4.25 -17.81 5.95
CA ALA A 229 4.08 -16.66 6.83
C ALA A 229 3.53 -17.01 8.23
N LEU A 230 3.29 -18.30 8.51
CA LEU A 230 2.77 -18.77 9.80
C LEU A 230 3.70 -18.36 10.93
N ASN A 231 3.15 -17.67 11.93
CA ASN A 231 3.87 -17.20 13.11
C ASN A 231 5.10 -16.33 12.78
N SER A 232 5.17 -15.71 11.60
CA SER A 232 6.35 -14.96 11.17
C SER A 232 6.12 -13.50 10.89
N SER A 233 4.89 -13.11 10.61
CA SER A 233 4.59 -11.80 10.04
C SER A 233 4.94 -10.65 11.00
N PRO A 234 5.38 -9.49 10.48
CA PRO A 234 5.66 -8.32 11.30
C PRO A 234 4.36 -7.66 11.81
N GLY A 235 4.44 -6.88 12.87
CA GLY A 235 3.41 -5.88 13.20
C GLY A 235 3.67 -4.61 12.40
N MET A 236 2.63 -3.94 11.89
CA MET A 236 2.79 -2.67 11.19
C MET A 236 1.59 -1.75 11.30
N VAL A 237 1.85 -0.43 11.23
CA VAL A 237 0.84 0.59 10.94
C VAL A 237 0.89 0.92 9.45
N ILE A 238 -0.26 0.95 8.78
CA ILE A 238 -0.41 1.36 7.38
C ILE A 238 -0.97 2.78 7.34
N TYR A 239 -0.31 3.69 6.63
CA TYR A 239 -0.69 5.12 6.57
C TYR A 239 -1.12 5.57 5.18
N ARG A 240 -0.53 5.02 4.13
CA ARG A 240 -0.81 5.42 2.75
C ARG A 240 -0.58 4.28 1.77
N LEU A 241 -1.42 4.18 0.76
CA LEU A 241 -1.26 3.34 -0.43
C LEU A 241 -1.54 4.19 -1.66
N TYR A 242 -0.62 4.18 -2.63
CA TYR A 242 -0.74 4.91 -3.88
C TYR A 242 -0.38 4.02 -5.09
N LEU A 243 -1.19 4.13 -6.16
CA LEU A 243 -0.95 3.49 -7.46
C LEU A 243 -1.14 4.50 -8.59
N GLU A 244 -0.28 4.43 -9.60
CA GLU A 244 -0.31 5.28 -10.79
C GLU A 244 0.16 4.53 -12.04
N ASP A 245 -0.46 4.84 -13.18
CA ASP A 245 0.03 4.52 -14.53
C ASP A 245 0.97 5.65 -14.97
N LEU A 246 2.29 5.35 -15.03
CA LEU A 246 3.33 6.30 -15.41
C LEU A 246 3.27 6.65 -16.91
N ASP A 247 2.82 5.71 -17.75
CA ASP A 247 2.68 5.95 -19.19
C ASP A 247 1.55 6.97 -19.44
N GLN A 248 0.47 6.87 -18.66
CA GLN A 248 -0.65 7.80 -18.73
C GLN A 248 -0.32 9.15 -18.10
N SER A 249 0.39 9.19 -16.98
CA SER A 249 0.76 10.45 -16.33
C SER A 249 1.87 11.19 -17.07
N GLY A 250 2.67 10.48 -17.87
CA GLY A 250 3.85 11.01 -18.55
C GLY A 250 5.01 11.34 -17.60
N ARG A 251 4.92 10.93 -16.32
CA ARG A 251 5.97 11.15 -15.32
C ARG A 251 6.97 10.01 -15.33
N THR A 252 8.23 10.32 -15.06
CA THR A 252 9.23 9.28 -14.76
C THR A 252 9.07 8.78 -13.33
N TYR A 253 9.64 7.62 -13.03
CA TYR A 253 9.69 7.11 -11.67
C TYR A 253 10.33 8.12 -10.70
N GLU A 254 11.44 8.76 -11.10
CA GLU A 254 12.18 9.71 -10.26
C GLU A 254 11.34 10.94 -9.90
N GLU A 255 10.50 11.41 -10.82
CA GLU A 255 9.62 12.55 -10.59
C GLU A 255 8.56 12.20 -9.53
N VAL A 256 7.90 11.05 -9.67
CA VAL A 256 6.89 10.60 -8.71
C VAL A 256 7.52 10.26 -7.36
N ASP A 257 8.67 9.58 -7.36
CA ASP A 257 9.42 9.26 -6.15
C ASP A 257 9.87 10.50 -5.37
N ALA A 258 10.36 11.53 -6.07
CA ALA A 258 10.74 12.78 -5.42
C ALA A 258 9.55 13.46 -4.72
N ILE A 259 8.37 13.47 -5.37
CA ILE A 259 7.14 14.03 -4.80
C ILE A 259 6.69 13.18 -3.60
N ASP A 260 6.56 11.87 -3.77
CA ASP A 260 6.07 10.97 -2.72
C ASP A 260 7.00 10.98 -1.49
N TYR A 261 8.31 10.99 -1.73
CA TYR A 261 9.29 11.06 -0.65
C TYR A 261 9.24 12.40 0.09
N ALA A 262 9.06 13.52 -0.61
CA ALA A 262 8.90 14.83 0.03
C ALA A 262 7.64 14.86 0.91
N LEU A 263 6.52 14.31 0.41
CA LEU A 263 5.28 14.19 1.18
C LEU A 263 5.45 13.27 2.40
N PHE A 264 6.14 12.15 2.24
CA PHE A 264 6.46 11.22 3.33
C PHE A 264 7.28 11.92 4.42
N GLN A 265 8.35 12.62 4.04
CA GLN A 265 9.19 13.35 4.98
C GLN A 265 8.38 14.40 5.74
N ALA A 266 7.57 15.19 5.04
CA ALA A 266 6.69 16.19 5.67
C ALA A 266 5.66 15.55 6.61
N ALA A 267 5.13 14.38 6.28
CA ALA A 267 4.12 13.70 7.08
C ALA A 267 4.65 13.19 8.43
N PHE A 268 5.92 12.80 8.50
CA PHE A 268 6.54 12.23 9.70
C PHE A 268 7.51 13.18 10.44
N ALA A 269 7.93 14.27 9.80
CA ALA A 269 8.69 15.36 10.45
C ALA A 269 7.90 16.00 11.59
N GLU A 270 8.58 16.71 12.50
CA GLU A 270 7.93 17.43 13.60
C GLU A 270 6.79 18.33 13.10
N GLY A 271 5.62 18.23 13.72
CA GLY A 271 4.39 18.93 13.28
C GLY A 271 3.64 18.27 12.11
N GLY A 272 4.20 17.21 11.51
CA GLY A 272 3.57 16.44 10.44
C GLY A 272 2.36 15.64 10.88
N LYS A 273 1.51 15.26 9.91
CA LYS A 273 0.22 14.59 10.14
C LYS A 273 0.31 13.24 10.87
N PHE A 274 1.44 12.53 10.74
CA PHE A 274 1.71 11.25 11.41
C PHE A 274 2.84 11.35 12.44
N HIS A 275 3.31 12.56 12.72
CA HIS A 275 4.32 12.79 13.75
C HIS A 275 3.77 12.47 15.15
N GLY A 276 4.57 11.76 15.94
CA GLY A 276 4.19 11.36 17.29
C GLY A 276 2.99 10.41 17.37
N ASP A 277 2.68 9.68 16.29
CA ASP A 277 1.63 8.65 16.34
C ASP A 277 1.93 7.56 17.38
N THR A 278 0.88 7.01 17.97
CA THR A 278 0.92 6.02 19.04
C THR A 278 -0.05 4.88 18.78
N TRP A 279 0.34 3.69 19.19
CA TRP A 279 -0.41 2.43 19.07
C TRP A 279 -0.17 1.57 20.31
N THR A 280 -0.99 0.54 20.49
CA THR A 280 -0.85 -0.46 21.56
C THR A 280 0.50 -1.15 21.47
N ASP A 281 1.20 -1.28 22.61
CA ASP A 281 2.53 -1.88 22.68
C ASP A 281 2.51 -3.33 22.13
N PRO A 282 3.24 -3.62 21.05
CA PRO A 282 3.28 -4.94 20.43
C PRO A 282 3.82 -6.07 21.32
N ALA A 283 4.50 -5.74 22.43
CA ALA A 283 4.94 -6.72 23.42
C ALA A 283 3.78 -7.29 24.26
N THR A 284 2.60 -6.66 24.23
CA THR A 284 1.40 -7.11 24.95
C THR A 284 0.61 -8.19 24.21
N PHE A 285 0.96 -8.48 22.95
CA PHE A 285 0.31 -9.47 22.11
C PHE A 285 1.31 -10.60 21.76
N PRO A 286 0.89 -11.88 21.76
CA PRO A 286 1.78 -12.99 21.42
C PRO A 286 2.17 -13.00 19.94
#